data_AF-A0A2V9ILA7-F1
#
_entry.id   AF-A0A2V9ILA7-F1
#
_cell.length_a   1.000
_cell.length_b   1.000
_cell.length_c   1.000
_cell.angle_alpha   90.00
_cell.angle_beta   90.00
_cell.angle_gamma   90.00
#
_symmetry.space_group_name_H-M   'P 1'
#
loop_
_entity.id
_entity.type
_entity.pdbx_description
1 polymer ?
#
loop_
_entity_poly.entity_id
_entity_poly.type
_entity_poly.pdbx_seq_one_letter_code
_entity_poly.pdbx_strand_id
1 'polypeptide(L)' 'MPRFPADAPKRKVLRALESLGFRLVREKEHISMVRENPDGSRTPLTMPNHDRLKASTLRAICT' A
#
# COMPACT_ATOMS: atom_id res chain seq x y z
N MET A 1 0.48 9.78 -21.39
CA MET A 1 0.83 9.47 -19.99
C MET A 1 0.37 8.04 -19.69
N PRO A 2 1.19 7.16 -19.09
CA PRO A 2 0.67 5.90 -18.57
C PRO A 2 -0.40 6.23 -17.53
N ARG A 3 -1.53 5.50 -17.55
CA ARG A 3 -2.63 5.71 -16.59
C ARG A 3 -2.11 5.39 -15.19
N PHE A 4 -1.90 6.40 -14.36
CA PHE A 4 -1.47 6.23 -12.98
C PHE A 4 -2.69 6.14 -12.05
N PRO A 5 -2.67 5.24 -11.05
CA PRO A 5 -1.79 4.08 -10.93
C PRO A 5 -2.11 2.99 -11.98
N ALA A 6 -1.09 2.21 -12.35
CA ALA A 6 -1.20 1.04 -13.22
C ALA A 6 -0.99 -0.24 -12.39
N ASP A 7 -1.45 -1.39 -12.90
CA ASP A 7 -1.18 -2.69 -12.28
C ASP A 7 0.32 -2.83 -11.95
N ALA A 8 0.65 -3.26 -10.74
CA ALA A 8 2.03 -3.33 -10.26
C ALA A 8 2.30 -4.58 -9.42
N PRO A 9 3.53 -5.15 -9.46
CA PRO A 9 3.92 -6.22 -8.55
C PRO A 9 3.85 -5.77 -7.09
N LYS A 10 3.37 -6.64 -6.20
CA LYS A 10 3.26 -6.41 -4.75
C LYS A 10 4.52 -5.79 -4.16
N ARG A 11 5.69 -6.35 -4.48
CA ARG A 11 6.97 -5.88 -3.97
C ARG A 11 7.25 -4.41 -4.29
N LYS A 12 6.89 -3.93 -5.49
CA LYS A 12 7.07 -2.52 -5.86
C LYS A 12 6.12 -1.61 -5.09
N VAL A 13 4.88 -2.05 -4.86
CA VAL A 13 3.88 -1.31 -4.10
C VAL A 13 4.29 -1.19 -2.64
N LEU A 14 4.73 -2.29 -2.01
CA LEU A 14 5.24 -2.28 -0.64
C LEU A 14 6.42 -1.34 -0.48
N ARG A 15 7.42 -1.40 -1.38
CA ARG A 15 8.57 -0.49 -1.36
C ARG A 15 8.17 0.98 -1.49
N ALA A 16 7.19 1.29 -2.33
CA ALA A 16 6.69 2.65 -2.47
C ALA A 16 6.00 3.14 -1.18
N LEU A 17 5.16 2.30 -0.56
CA LEU A 17 4.49 2.62 0.70
C LEU A 17 5.48 2.75 1.87
N GLU A 18 6.49 1.87 1.94
CA GLU A 18 7.61 1.98 2.91
C GLU A 18 8.33 3.32 2.76
N SER A 19 8.59 3.77 1.54
CA SER A 19 9.22 5.08 1.27
C SER A 19 8.34 6.26 1.68
N LEU A 20 7.02 6.06 1.80
CA LEU A 20 6.05 7.04 2.31
C LEU A 20 5.85 6.94 3.84
N GLY A 21 6.66 6.12 4.53
CA GLY A 21 6.64 5.98 5.99
C GLY A 21 5.69 4.90 6.52
N PHE A 22 5.06 4.12 5.65
CA PHE A 22 4.29 2.95 6.11
C PHE A 22 5.23 1.81 6.53
N ARG A 23 4.82 1.03 7.52
CA ARG A 23 5.52 -0.16 8.01
C ARG A 23 4.59 -1.37 7.94
N LEU A 24 5.13 -2.51 7.53
CA LEU A 24 4.39 -3.77 7.50
C LEU A 24 4.04 -4.22 8.93
N VAL A 25 2.77 -4.50 9.17
CA VAL A 25 2.26 -5.03 10.45
C VAL A 25 1.97 -6.52 10.34
N ARG A 26 1.35 -6.95 9.23
CA ARG A 26 0.96 -8.34 9.00
C ARG A 26 0.86 -8.63 7.51
N GLU A 27 1.33 -9.81 7.12
CA GLU A 27 1.14 -10.36 5.78
C GLU A 27 0.51 -11.76 5.90
N LYS A 28 -0.78 -11.88 5.54
CA LYS A 28 -1.48 -13.17 5.36
C LYS A 28 -2.33 -13.07 4.08
N GLU A 29 -3.61 -13.42 4.09
CA GLU A 29 -4.50 -13.18 2.93
C GLU A 29 -4.60 -11.70 2.54
N HIS A 30 -4.51 -10.83 3.53
CA HIS A 30 -4.38 -9.40 3.36
C HIS A 30 -3.08 -8.91 3.99
N ILE A 31 -2.58 -7.81 3.45
CA ILE A 31 -1.42 -7.08 3.94
C ILE A 31 -1.93 -5.88 4.72
N SER A 32 -1.52 -5.78 5.98
CA SER A 32 -1.78 -4.62 6.82
C SER A 32 -0.49 -3.84 7.04
N MET A 33 -0.53 -2.53 6.80
CA MET A 33 0.54 -1.60 7.05
C MET A 33 0.05 -0.45 7.94
N VAL A 34 0.98 0.26 8.58
CA VAL A 34 0.68 1.43 9.40
C VAL A 34 1.71 2.53 9.18
N ARG A 35 1.27 3.78 9.09
CA ARG A 35 2.14 4.96 9.16
C ARG A 35 1.87 5.69 10.47
N GLU A 36 2.93 6.04 11.19
CA GLU A 36 2.84 6.97 12.33
C GLU A 36 2.95 8.39 11.77
N ASN A 37 2.00 9.24 12.16
CA ASN A 37 1.96 10.64 11.75
C ASN A 37 2.66 11.50 12.82
N PRO A 38 3.15 12.71 12.46
CA PRO A 38 3.85 13.59 13.40
C PRO A 38 3.02 14.02 14.62
N ASP A 39 1.68 14.01 14.49
CA ASP A 39 0.73 14.32 15.56
C ASP A 39 0.50 13.14 16.54
N GLY A 40 1.22 12.03 16.36
CA GLY A 40 1.09 10.81 17.16
C GLY A 40 -0.06 9.89 16.72
N SER A 41 -0.87 10.30 15.73
CA SER A 41 -1.92 9.43 15.17
C SER A 41 -1.32 8.33 14.29
N ARG A 42 -2.13 7.30 14.01
CA ARG A 42 -1.75 6.17 13.15
C ARG A 42 -2.70 6.09 11.95
N THR A 43 -2.13 6.04 10.75
CA THR A 43 -2.87 5.78 9.51
C THR A 43 -2.72 4.30 9.14
N PRO A 44 -3.77 3.47 9.30
CA PRO A 44 -3.75 2.09 8.86
C PRO A 44 -3.98 1.99 7.35
N LEU A 45 -3.43 0.95 6.74
CA LEU A 45 -3.67 0.58 5.34
C LEU A 45 -3.84 -0.94 5.27
N THR A 46 -4.90 -1.41 4.61
CA THR A 46 -5.06 -2.84 4.30
C THR A 46 -5.27 -3.03 2.81
N MET A 47 -4.59 -4.02 2.23
CA MET A 47 -4.71 -4.37 0.81
C MET A 47 -4.64 -5.90 0.61
N PRO A 48 -5.20 -6.45 -0.48
CA PRO A 48 -5.13 -7.89 -0.77
C PRO A 48 -3.67 -8.34 -0.97
N ASN A 49 -3.35 -9.58 -0.57
CA ASN A 49 -2.02 -10.16 -0.78
C ASN A 49 -1.93 -10.96 -2.08
N HIS A 50 -2.01 -10.27 -3.21
CA HIS A 50 -1.80 -10.87 -4.53
C HIS A 50 -0.44 -10.49 -5.09
N ASP A 51 0.21 -11.37 -5.87
CA ASP A 51 1.52 -11.07 -6.47
C ASP A 51 1.53 -9.81 -7.33
N ARG A 52 0.39 -9.51 -7.97
CA ARG A 52 0.18 -8.29 -8.75
C ARG A 52 -1.11 -7.59 -8.32
N LEU A 53 -0.97 -6.36 -7.86
CA LEU A 53 -2.07 -5.50 -7.44
C LEU A 53 -2.66 -4.76 -8.64
N LYS A 54 -3.99 -4.70 -8.69
CA LYS A 54 -4.74 -4.06 -9.77
C LYS A 54 -4.76 -2.54 -9.62
N ALA A 55 -4.78 -1.83 -10.75
CA ALA A 55 -4.90 -0.39 -10.80
C ALA A 55 -6.10 0.16 -10.01
N SER A 56 -7.21 -0.57 -9.94
CA SER A 56 -8.38 -0.21 -9.13
C SER A 56 -8.07 -0.18 -7.63
N THR A 57 -7.42 -1.23 -7.12
CA THR A 57 -6.96 -1.29 -5.72
C THR A 57 -5.97 -0.16 -5.42
N LEU A 58 -4.99 0.05 -6.30
CA LEU A 58 -4.00 1.11 -6.10
C LEU A 58 -4.63 2.50 -6.12
N ARG A 59 -5.65 2.72 -6.96
CA ARG A 59 -6.37 4.00 -6.99
C ARG A 59 -7.13 4.23 -5.68
N ALA A 60 -7.77 3.19 -5.13
CA ALA A 60 -8.44 3.28 -3.83
C ALA A 60 -7.47 3.60 -2.69
N ILE A 61 -6.21 3.17 -2.79
CA ILE A 61 -5.15 3.49 -1.80
C ILE A 61 -4.66 4.95 -1.93
N CYS A 62 -4.63 5.50 -3.15
CA CYS A 62 -4.15 6.86 -3.40
C CYS A 62 -5.21 7.96 -3.23
N THR A 63 -6.44 7.61 -2.84
CA THR A 63 -7.55 8.55 -2.60
C THR A 63 -7.76 8.70 -1.11
#